data_AF-A0A962H1N0-F1
#
_entry.id   AF-A0A962H1N0-F1
#
_cell.length_a   1.000
_cell.length_b   1.000
_cell.length_c   1.000
_cell.angle_alpha   90.00
_cell.angle_beta   90.00
_cell.angle_gamma   90.00
#
_symmetry.space_group_name_H-M   'P 1'
#
loop_
_entity.id
_entity.type
_entity.pdbx_description
1 polymer ?
#
loop_
_entity_poly.entity_id
_entity_poly.type
_entity_poly.pdbx_seq_one_letter_code
_entity_poly.pdbx_strand_id
1 'polypeptide(L)'
;MRPITQIQSTTLVLPQENIDTDQIIPARFLTTTERTGLGRAVFYDWRYHGDGSERTDSLLNQPDARQHAILVAGRNFACGSSREHAP
;
A
#
# COMPACT_ATOMS: atom_id res chain seq x y z
N MET A 1 8.94 -7.86 17.85
CA MET A 1 8.05 -6.70 17.59
C MET A 1 8.29 -5.65 18.66
N ARG A 2 8.25 -4.37 18.30
CA ARG A 2 8.30 -3.28 19.30
C ARG A 2 6.86 -2.93 19.70
N PRO A 3 6.58 -2.69 20.99
CA PRO A 3 5.25 -2.27 21.40
C PRO A 3 4.91 -0.92 20.77
N ILE A 4 3.71 -0.80 20.21
CA ILE A 4 3.14 0.47 19.78
C ILE A 4 2.47 1.08 21.02
N THR A 5 3.02 2.17 21.54
CA THR A 5 2.46 2.88 22.70
C THR A 5 1.62 4.08 22.27
N GLN A 6 2.06 4.80 21.24
CA GLN A 6 1.33 5.93 20.65
C GLN A 6 1.78 6.13 19.19
N ILE A 7 0.83 6.43 18.30
CA ILE A 7 1.09 6.89 16.93
C ILE A 7 0.29 8.19 16.74
N GLN A 8 0.96 9.25 16.31
CA GLN A 8 0.34 10.51 15.91
C GLN A 8 0.82 10.83 14.50
N SER A 9 -0.10 10.99 13.56
CA SER A 9 0.20 11.13 12.14
C SER A 9 -0.98 11.77 11.40
N THR A 10 -0.70 12.45 10.29
CA THR A 10 -1.73 12.76 9.29
C THR A 10 -2.24 11.45 8.69
N THR A 11 -3.53 11.39 8.37
CA THR A 11 -4.14 10.21 7.76
C THR A 11 -4.05 10.27 6.24
N LEU A 12 -3.76 9.12 5.63
CA LEU A 12 -4.01 8.88 4.22
C LEU A 12 -5.39 8.24 4.10
N VAL A 13 -6.27 8.76 3.25
CA VAL A 13 -7.65 8.27 3.14
C VAL A 13 -7.86 7.61 1.79
N LEU A 14 -8.24 6.33 1.79
CA LEU A 14 -8.65 5.56 0.61
C LEU A 14 -10.11 5.11 0.79
N PRO A 15 -11.09 5.89 0.31
CA PRO A 15 -12.51 5.59 0.55
C PRO A 15 -13.03 4.36 -0.21
N GLN A 16 -12.25 3.80 -1.15
CA GLN A 16 -12.63 2.65 -1.95
C GLN A 16 -12.84 1.42 -1.05
N GLU A 17 -13.95 0.72 -1.28
CA GLU A 17 -14.25 -0.55 -0.64
C GLU A 17 -13.61 -1.72 -1.40
N ASN A 18 -13.43 -2.84 -0.73
CA ASN A 18 -12.94 -4.11 -1.30
C ASN A 18 -11.57 -3.96 -1.99
N ILE A 19 -10.69 -3.12 -1.44
CA ILE A 19 -9.29 -3.08 -1.86
C ILE A 19 -8.68 -4.45 -1.55
N ASP A 20 -8.37 -5.23 -2.57
CA ASP A 20 -7.85 -6.59 -2.41
C ASP A 20 -6.32 -6.64 -2.25
N THR A 21 -5.81 -7.82 -1.92
CA THR A 21 -4.38 -8.03 -1.67
C THR A 21 -3.51 -7.91 -2.94
N ASP A 22 -4.05 -8.07 -4.16
CA ASP A 22 -3.31 -7.77 -5.41
C ASP A 22 -3.22 -6.26 -5.65
N GLN A 23 -4.26 -5.52 -5.32
CA GLN A 23 -4.24 -4.05 -5.39
C GLN A 23 -3.25 -3.47 -4.39
N ILE A 24 -3.14 -4.05 -3.18
CA ILE A 24 -2.14 -3.64 -2.19
C ILE A 24 -0.74 -4.00 -2.67
N ILE A 25 -0.50 -5.25 -3.11
CA ILE A 25 0.78 -5.66 -3.67
C ILE A 25 0.58 -6.73 -4.75
N PRO A 26 0.79 -6.38 -6.04
CA PRO A 26 0.54 -7.33 -7.12
C PRO A 26 1.42 -8.58 -7.03
N ALA A 27 0.84 -9.75 -7.29
CA ALA A 27 1.54 -11.04 -7.21
C ALA A 27 2.86 -11.11 -8.00
N ARG A 28 2.98 -10.35 -9.10
CA ARG A 28 4.21 -10.27 -9.92
C ARG A 28 5.43 -9.74 -9.17
N PHE A 29 5.25 -9.07 -8.03
CA PHE A 29 6.34 -8.59 -7.17
C PHE A 29 6.69 -9.58 -6.04
N LEU A 30 5.98 -10.71 -5.93
CA LEU A 30 6.12 -11.69 -4.86
C LEU A 30 7.02 -12.88 -5.25
N THR A 31 7.93 -12.68 -6.19
CA THR A 31 8.93 -13.69 -6.59
C THR A 31 10.15 -13.74 -5.67
N THR A 32 10.28 -12.75 -4.77
CA THR A 32 11.36 -12.67 -3.78
C THR A 32 10.94 -13.29 -2.45
N THR A 33 11.90 -13.87 -1.73
CA THR A 33 11.73 -14.28 -0.33
C THR A 33 12.08 -13.16 0.65
N GLU A 34 12.67 -12.06 0.16
CA GLU A 34 13.04 -10.91 0.96
C GLU A 34 11.88 -9.92 1.10
N ARG A 35 11.59 -9.50 2.33
CA ARG A 35 10.55 -8.48 2.61
C ARG A 35 11.03 -7.05 2.31
N THR A 36 12.33 -6.85 2.19
CA THR A 36 12.95 -5.54 1.97
C THR A 36 12.64 -5.01 0.56
N GLY A 37 12.31 -3.72 0.47
CA GLY A 37 12.07 -3.05 -0.80
C GLY A 37 10.69 -3.24 -1.41
N LEU A 38 9.82 -4.09 -0.84
CA LEU A 38 8.44 -4.30 -1.32
C LEU A 38 7.56 -3.04 -1.20
N GLY A 39 7.91 -2.11 -0.30
CA GLY A 39 7.21 -0.81 -0.17
C GLY A 39 7.14 -0.02 -1.47
N ARG A 40 8.10 -0.19 -2.41
CA ARG A 40 8.04 0.46 -3.73
C ARG A 40 6.93 -0.08 -4.63
N ALA A 41 6.49 -1.31 -4.36
CA ALA A 41 5.45 -2.01 -5.12
C ALA A 41 4.06 -1.90 -4.48
N VAL A 42 3.95 -1.30 -3.30
CA VAL A 42 2.67 -1.07 -2.64
C VAL A 42 1.81 -0.15 -3.51
N PHE A 43 0.60 -0.60 -3.82
CA PHE A 43 -0.35 0.05 -4.72
C PHE A 43 0.23 0.37 -6.11
N TYR A 44 1.09 -0.49 -6.65
CA TYR A 44 1.82 -0.21 -7.88
C TYR A 44 0.90 0.24 -9.04
N ASP A 45 -0.19 -0.50 -9.28
CA ASP A 45 -1.11 -0.21 -10.39
C ASP A 45 -1.93 1.07 -10.19
N TRP A 46 -1.92 1.66 -8.99
CA TRP A 46 -2.54 2.95 -8.69
C TRP A 46 -1.52 4.09 -8.73
N ARG A 47 -0.22 3.76 -8.69
CA ARG A 47 0.90 4.72 -8.64
C ARG A 47 1.60 4.87 -9.97
N TYR A 48 1.61 3.84 -10.81
CA TYR A 48 2.36 3.82 -12.05
C TYR A 48 1.47 3.48 -13.24
N HIS A 49 1.83 4.00 -14.41
CA HIS A 49 1.30 3.54 -15.69
C HIS A 49 1.95 2.22 -16.10
N GLY A 50 1.42 1.56 -17.13
CA GLY A 50 1.94 0.27 -17.62
C GLY A 50 3.38 0.35 -18.16
N ASP A 51 3.87 1.54 -18.51
CA ASP A 51 5.25 1.81 -18.91
C ASP A 51 6.18 2.11 -17.72
N GLY A 52 5.63 2.13 -16.49
CA GLY A 52 6.36 2.42 -15.25
C GLY A 52 6.47 3.90 -14.91
N SER A 53 5.90 4.81 -15.71
CA SER A 53 5.88 6.24 -15.39
C SER A 53 4.90 6.55 -14.23
N GLU A 54 5.22 7.55 -13.40
CA GLU A 54 4.38 7.93 -12.27
C GLU A 54 3.07 8.59 -12.71
N ARG A 55 1.98 8.15 -12.08
CA ARG A 55 0.67 8.75 -12.19
C ARG A 55 0.61 10.05 -11.39
N THR A 56 0.58 11.19 -12.07
CA THR A 56 0.56 12.52 -11.44
C THR A 56 -0.76 12.81 -10.71
N ASP A 57 -1.83 12.13 -11.11
CA ASP A 57 -3.16 12.15 -10.48
C ASP A 57 -3.25 11.26 -9.23
N SER A 58 -2.25 10.42 -8.97
CA SER A 58 -2.28 9.49 -7.85
C SER A 58 -1.94 10.18 -6.53
N LEU A 59 -2.93 10.22 -5.64
CA LEU A 59 -2.75 10.66 -4.26
C LEU A 59 -1.72 9.82 -3.49
N LEU A 60 -1.33 8.64 -4.01
CA LEU A 60 -0.36 7.71 -3.41
C LEU A 60 1.09 7.99 -3.83
N ASN A 61 1.32 8.88 -4.81
CA ASN A 61 2.67 9.34 -5.18
C ASN A 61 3.09 10.61 -4.44
N GLN A 62 2.13 11.32 -3.84
CA GLN A 62 2.33 12.52 -3.05
C GLN A 62 2.59 12.31 -1.54
N PRO A 63 2.22 11.21 -0.86
CA PRO A 63 2.34 11.13 0.59
C PRO A 63 3.80 10.95 1.00
N ASP A 64 4.24 11.80 1.93
CA ASP A 64 5.45 11.53 2.70
C ASP A 64 5.14 10.40 3.70
N ALA A 65 5.79 9.26 3.53
CA ALA A 65 5.66 8.10 4.42
C ALA A 65 6.02 8.43 5.89
N ARG A 66 6.77 9.51 6.15
CA ARG A 66 7.06 10.01 7.50
C ARG A 66 5.91 10.77 8.13
N GLN A 67 4.98 11.27 7.32
CA GLN A 67 3.83 12.08 7.74
C GLN A 67 2.51 11.32 7.66
N HIS A 68 2.47 10.21 6.92
CA HIS A 68 1.27 9.39 6.68
C HIS A 68 1.49 7.94 7.13
N ALA A 69 1.62 7.74 8.43
CA ALA A 69 1.74 6.42 9.07
C ALA A 69 0.39 5.73 9.34
N ILE A 70 -0.73 6.43 9.13
CA ILE A 70 -2.09 5.90 9.38
C ILE A 70 -2.89 5.92 8.07
N LEU A 71 -3.37 4.75 7.64
CA LEU A 71 -4.29 4.59 6.52
C LEU A 71 -5.72 4.42 7.04
N VAL A 72 -6.65 5.25 6.54
CA VAL A 72 -8.08 5.09 6.73
C VAL A 72 -8.67 4.54 5.43
N ALA A 73 -9.09 3.28 5.46
CA ALA A 73 -9.59 2.58 4.28
C ALA A 73 -11.11 2.37 4.33
N GLY A 74 -11.70 2.16 3.15
CA GLY A 74 -13.09 1.71 2.99
C GLY A 74 -13.31 0.29 3.54
N ARG A 75 -14.57 -0.17 3.48
CA ARG A 75 -14.97 -1.48 3.98
C ARG A 75 -14.23 -2.62 3.25
N ASN A 76 -13.96 -3.71 3.96
CA ASN A 76 -13.36 -4.93 3.40
C ASN A 76 -11.96 -4.73 2.78
N PHE A 77 -11.15 -3.86 3.37
CA PHE A 77 -9.75 -3.65 2.98
C PHE A 77 -8.91 -4.91 3.20
N ALA A 78 -7.96 -5.17 2.29
CA ALA A 78 -7.11 -6.34 2.22
C ALA A 78 -7.87 -7.68 2.03
N CYS A 79 -9.01 -7.65 1.33
CA CYS A 79 -9.73 -8.88 0.97
C CYS A 79 -9.01 -9.69 -0.13
N GLY A 80 -9.51 -10.88 -0.42
CA GLY A 80 -8.98 -11.73 -1.49
C GLY A 80 -8.02 -12.80 -0.98
N SER A 81 -7.02 -13.17 -1.79
CA SER A 81 -6.15 -14.30 -1.47
C SER A 81 -5.18 -13.99 -0.34
N SER A 82 -4.81 -15.05 0.40
CA SER A 82 -3.80 -14.96 1.46
C SER A 82 -2.47 -14.51 0.86
N ARG A 83 -1.94 -13.38 1.35
CA ARG A 83 -0.68 -12.79 0.92
C ARG A 83 0.12 -12.30 2.13
N GLU A 84 1.10 -13.09 2.54
CA GLU A 84 1.98 -12.80 3.69
C GLU A 84 2.85 -11.55 3.50
N HIS A 85 2.96 -11.08 2.25
CA HIS A 85 3.75 -9.92 1.87
C HIS A 85 2.94 -8.60 1.81
N ALA A 86 1.62 -8.66 2.08
CA ALA A 86 0.79 -7.46 2.13
C ALA A 86 0.96 -6.62 3.42
N PRO A 87 1.16 -7.22 4.62
CA PRO A 87 1.50 -6.48 5.84
C PRO A 87 2.98 -6.07 5.92
#